data_AF-A0A382ZTB1-F1
#
_entry.id   AF-A0A382ZTB1-F1
#
_cell.length_a   1.000
_cell.length_b   1.000
_cell.length_c   1.000
_cell.angle_alpha   90.00
_cell.angle_beta   90.00
_cell.angle_gamma   90.00
#
_symmetry.space_group_name_H-M   'P 1'
#
loop_
_entity.id
_entity.type
_entity.pdbx_description
1 polymer ?
#
loop_
_entity_poly.entity_id
_entity_poly.type
_entity_poly.pdbx_seq_one_letter_code
_entity_poly.pdbx_strand_id
1 'polypeptide(L)'
;MIDRWHGALSKEQIHTFADDGVLHVPAAVNADVVAEIAALADRQLAEPGQWVTDTADDPEPGRLFTSRYLWRNEPVVHRFAFQSGVSALAATCMGSSSVRLYF
;
A
#
# COMPACT_ATOMS: atom_id res chain seq x y z
N MET A 1 0.13 -20.52 10.14
CA MET A 1 -0.25 -19.33 10.93
C MET A 1 0.29 -18.13 10.18
N ILE A 2 -0.58 -17.25 9.68
CA ILE A 2 -0.13 -15.96 9.16
C ILE A 2 0.06 -15.10 10.40
N ASP A 3 1.31 -14.71 10.70
CA ASP A 3 1.57 -13.74 11.75
C ASP A 3 0.72 -12.50 11.46
N ARG A 4 -0.15 -12.13 12.40
CA ARG A 4 -0.92 -10.89 12.33
C ARG A 4 -0.01 -9.76 12.73
N TRP A 5 0.31 -8.87 11.79
CA TRP A 5 1.27 -7.78 12.04
C TRP A 5 0.61 -6.60 12.78
N HIS A 6 -0.71 -6.63 12.98
CA HIS A 6 -1.49 -5.54 13.60
C HIS A 6 -2.43 -6.03 14.68
N GLY A 7 -2.54 -5.22 15.74
CA GLY A 7 -3.65 -5.32 16.68
C GLY A 7 -4.98 -5.05 15.99
N ALA A 8 -6.08 -5.54 16.58
CA ALA A 8 -7.41 -5.23 16.09
C ALA A 8 -7.68 -3.71 16.20
N LEU A 9 -8.32 -3.13 15.18
CA LEU A 9 -8.75 -1.72 15.23
C LEU A 9 -9.70 -1.49 16.40
N SER A 10 -9.55 -0.35 17.08
CA SER A 10 -10.50 0.05 18.12
C SER A 10 -11.83 0.47 17.50
N LYS A 11 -12.90 0.47 18.31
CA LYS A 11 -14.20 1.00 17.89
C LYS A 11 -14.12 2.45 17.46
N GLU A 12 -13.29 3.24 18.15
CA GLU A 12 -13.07 4.64 17.84
C GLU A 12 -12.39 4.81 16.48
N GLN A 13 -11.37 4.01 16.16
CA GLN A 13 -10.74 4.03 14.84
C GLN A 13 -11.70 3.64 13.70
N ILE A 14 -12.58 2.67 13.94
CA ILE A 14 -13.62 2.29 12.97
C ILE A 14 -14.61 3.45 12.77
N HIS A 15 -14.99 4.13 13.84
CA HIS A 15 -15.88 5.29 13.77
C HIS A 15 -15.21 6.47 13.05
N THR A 16 -13.95 6.77 13.34
CA THR A 16 -13.14 7.76 12.61
C THR A 16 -13.14 7.47 11.11
N PHE A 17 -12.90 6.22 10.71
CA PHE A 17 -12.95 5.86 9.28
C PHE A 17 -14.35 6.07 8.68
N ALA A 18 -15.41 5.72 9.42
CA ALA A 18 -16.78 5.87 8.94
C ALA A 18 -17.19 7.34 8.77
N ASP A 19 -16.73 8.21 9.67
CA ASP A 19 -17.09 9.63 9.69
C ASP A 19 -16.21 10.46 8.75
N ASP A 20 -14.89 10.21 8.76
CA ASP A 20 -13.91 11.01 8.02
C ASP A 20 -13.55 10.41 6.65
N GLY A 21 -13.92 9.14 6.40
CA GLY A 21 -13.53 8.39 5.21
C GLY A 21 -12.05 7.95 5.19
N VAL A 22 -11.28 8.23 6.25
CA VAL A 22 -9.85 7.92 6.37
C VAL A 22 -9.46 7.68 7.82
N LEU A 23 -8.43 6.88 8.05
CA LEU A 23 -7.88 6.55 9.37
C LEU A 23 -6.37 6.39 9.26
N HIS A 24 -5.64 6.89 10.25
CA HIS A 24 -4.22 6.60 10.43
C HIS A 24 -4.03 5.41 11.39
N VAL A 25 -3.32 4.37 10.92
CA VAL A 25 -2.94 3.19 11.72
C VAL A 25 -1.42 3.16 11.86
N PRO A 26 -0.87 3.50 13.03
CA PRO A 26 0.58 3.47 13.22
C PRO A 26 1.10 2.04 13.13
N ALA A 27 2.28 1.87 12.52
CA ALA A 27 2.93 0.57 12.32
C ALA A 27 2.04 -0.46 11.60
N ALA A 28 1.14 -0.02 10.70
CA ALA A 28 0.27 -0.85 9.85
C ALA A 28 1.01 -1.79 8.87
N VAL A 29 2.34 -1.74 8.82
CA VAL A 29 3.21 -2.65 8.07
C VAL A 29 4.53 -2.75 8.82
N ASN A 30 5.21 -3.89 8.76
CA ASN A 30 6.56 -4.03 9.31
C ASN A 30 7.52 -3.07 8.60
N ALA A 31 8.37 -2.41 9.39
CA ALA A 31 9.39 -1.50 8.92
C ALA A 31 10.31 -2.10 7.84
N ASP A 32 10.61 -3.40 7.91
CA ASP A 32 11.46 -4.08 6.93
C ASP A 32 10.82 -4.09 5.52
N VAL A 33 9.50 -4.37 5.45
CA VAL A 33 8.76 -4.30 4.18
C VAL A 33 8.73 -2.87 3.65
N VAL A 34 8.57 -1.88 4.53
CA VAL A 34 8.60 -0.47 4.14
C VAL A 34 9.97 -0.09 3.56
N ALA A 35 11.05 -0.52 4.19
CA ALA A 35 12.42 -0.27 3.70
C ALA A 35 12.68 -0.94 2.34
N GLU A 36 12.22 -2.18 2.14
CA GLU A 36 12.33 -2.87 0.85
C GLU A 36 11.51 -2.17 -0.25
N ILE A 37 10.31 -1.66 0.06
CA ILE A 37 9.50 -0.87 -0.89
C ILE A 37 10.21 0.44 -1.24
N ALA A 38 10.83 1.10 -0.28
CA ALA A 38 11.61 2.32 -0.54
C ALA A 38 12.77 2.05 -1.49
N ALA A 39 13.54 0.98 -1.26
CA ALA A 39 14.61 0.57 -2.16
C ALA A 39 14.08 0.19 -3.56
N LEU A 40 12.90 -0.42 -3.65
CA LEU A 40 12.23 -0.68 -4.93
C LEU A 40 11.84 0.64 -5.63
N ALA A 41 11.34 1.64 -4.91
CA ALA A 41 11.00 2.93 -5.50
C ALA A 41 12.22 3.60 -6.14
N ASP A 42 13.38 3.57 -5.46
CA ASP A 42 14.64 4.07 -6.02
C ASP A 42 15.03 3.33 -7.31
N ARG A 43 14.92 1.99 -7.32
CA ARG A 43 15.16 1.19 -8.53
C ARG A 43 14.20 1.54 -9.66
N GLN A 44 12.91 1.72 -9.37
CA GLN A 44 11.91 2.07 -10.39
C GLN A 44 12.17 3.46 -10.99
N LEU A 45 12.70 4.39 -10.21
CA LEU A 45 13.09 5.72 -10.70
C LEU A 45 14.34 5.66 -11.58
N ALA A 46 15.32 4.82 -11.24
CA ALA A 46 16.55 4.65 -12.00
C ALA A 46 16.35 3.82 -13.28
N GLU A 47 15.51 2.78 -13.21
CA GLU A 47 15.22 1.84 -14.28
C GLU A 47 13.69 1.66 -14.43
N PRO A 48 13.01 2.63 -15.08
CA PRO A 48 11.55 2.58 -15.25
C PRO A 48 11.08 1.34 -16.00
N GLY A 49 10.08 0.65 -15.43
CA GLY A 49 9.46 -0.52 -16.04
C GLY A 49 8.39 -0.18 -17.09
N GLN A 50 7.84 -1.22 -17.72
CA GLN A 50 6.84 -1.09 -18.80
C GLN A 50 5.51 -0.41 -18.41
N TRP A 51 5.16 -0.40 -17.13
CA TRP A 51 3.88 0.12 -16.61
C TRP A 51 4.06 1.46 -15.88
N VAL A 52 5.09 2.20 -16.24
CA VAL A 52 5.38 3.52 -15.68
C VAL A 52 4.58 4.61 -16.38
N THR A 53 4.10 5.57 -15.59
CA THR A 53 3.73 6.90 -16.06
C THR A 53 4.63 7.88 -15.33
N ASP A 54 5.37 8.70 -16.08
CA ASP A 54 6.32 9.66 -15.55
C ASP A 54 6.09 11.01 -16.25
N THR A 55 5.87 12.06 -15.48
CA THR A 55 5.68 13.43 -15.98
C THR A 55 6.97 14.26 -15.89
N ALA A 56 8.14 13.61 -15.84
CA ALA A 56 9.43 14.29 -15.78
C ALA A 56 9.66 15.29 -16.93
N ASP A 57 9.07 15.01 -18.10
CA ASP A 57 9.19 15.83 -19.31
C ASP A 57 8.02 16.83 -19.48
N ASP A 58 7.10 16.90 -18.52
CA ASP A 58 5.99 17.85 -18.57
C ASP A 58 6.50 19.28 -18.42
N PRO A 59 5.91 20.25 -19.15
CA PRO A 59 6.31 21.65 -19.07
C PRO A 59 5.92 22.31 -17.73
N GLU A 60 4.93 21.74 -17.04
CA GLU A 60 4.48 22.22 -15.73
C GLU A 60 5.36 21.69 -14.60
N PRO A 61 5.69 22.50 -13.60
CA PRO A 61 6.51 22.06 -12.48
C PRO A 61 5.77 21.02 -11.63
N GLY A 62 6.42 19.88 -11.40
CA GLY A 62 5.93 18.81 -10.53
C GLY A 62 5.98 17.46 -11.23
N ARG A 63 6.97 16.63 -10.86
CA ARG A 63 7.09 15.26 -11.38
C ARG A 63 6.17 14.33 -10.60
N LEU A 64 5.24 13.69 -11.30
CA LEU A 64 4.49 12.54 -10.86
C LEU A 64 5.09 11.29 -11.50
N PHE A 65 5.55 10.38 -10.66
CA PHE A 65 6.02 9.06 -11.08
C PHE A 65 5.11 8.00 -10.49
N THR A 66 4.54 7.14 -11.34
CA THR A 66 3.76 5.98 -10.91
C THR A 66 4.22 4.73 -11.64
N SER A 67 4.30 3.61 -10.94
CA SER A 67 4.54 2.28 -11.51
C SER A 67 3.45 1.34 -11.03
N ARG A 68 2.79 0.64 -11.95
CA ARG A 68 1.56 -0.14 -11.68
C ARG A 68 1.80 -1.64 -11.79
N TYR A 69 0.93 -2.42 -11.16
CA TYR A 69 0.90 -3.88 -11.23
C TYR A 69 2.15 -4.59 -10.72
N LEU A 70 2.97 -3.92 -9.91
CA LEU A 70 4.21 -4.47 -9.37
C LEU A 70 3.98 -5.73 -8.53
N TRP A 71 2.81 -5.89 -7.90
CA TRP A 71 2.46 -7.08 -7.11
C TRP A 71 2.57 -8.40 -7.88
N ARG A 72 2.52 -8.37 -9.22
CA ARG A 72 2.65 -9.58 -10.06
C ARG A 72 4.07 -10.11 -10.11
N ASN A 73 5.06 -9.21 -10.07
CA ASN A 73 6.44 -9.53 -10.43
C ASN A 73 7.47 -9.10 -9.37
N GLU A 74 7.14 -8.12 -8.52
CA GLU A 74 8.00 -7.65 -7.44
C GLU A 74 7.65 -8.37 -6.13
N PRO A 75 8.56 -9.20 -5.58
CA PRO A 75 8.28 -10.00 -4.39
C PRO A 75 7.82 -9.16 -3.19
N VAL A 76 8.44 -8.00 -2.95
CA VAL A 76 8.08 -7.14 -1.82
C VAL A 76 6.65 -6.58 -1.95
N VAL A 77 6.23 -6.19 -3.16
CA VAL A 77 4.88 -5.66 -3.39
C VAL A 77 3.85 -6.76 -3.27
N HIS A 78 4.17 -7.97 -3.75
CA HIS A 78 3.33 -9.14 -3.53
C HIS A 78 3.15 -9.44 -2.03
N ARG A 79 4.23 -9.46 -1.25
CA ARG A 79 4.15 -9.67 0.21
C ARG A 79 3.34 -8.57 0.88
N PHE A 80 3.56 -7.31 0.52
CA PHE A 80 2.76 -6.20 1.03
C PHE A 80 1.27 -6.42 0.73
N ALA A 81 0.90 -6.71 -0.52
CA ALA A 81 -0.50 -6.80 -0.92
C ALA A 81 -1.24 -8.01 -0.28
N PHE A 82 -0.56 -9.15 -0.15
CA PHE A 82 -1.22 -10.41 0.24
C PHE A 82 -0.89 -10.89 1.65
N GLN A 83 0.17 -10.39 2.29
CA GLN A 83 0.69 -10.93 3.55
C GLN A 83 0.84 -9.89 4.67
N SER A 84 0.77 -8.58 4.38
CA SER A 84 0.97 -7.53 5.41
C SER A 84 -0.18 -7.40 6.42
N GLY A 85 -1.37 -7.91 6.11
CA GLY A 85 -2.57 -7.74 6.94
C GLY A 85 -3.40 -6.48 6.63
N VAL A 86 -2.95 -5.60 5.73
CA VAL A 86 -3.68 -4.37 5.34
C VAL A 86 -5.06 -4.65 4.76
N SER A 87 -5.23 -5.80 4.09
CA SER A 87 -6.52 -6.26 3.58
C SER A 87 -7.54 -6.52 4.69
N ALA A 88 -7.11 -7.06 5.83
CA ALA A 88 -7.98 -7.30 6.98
C ALA A 88 -8.37 -5.98 7.68
N LEU A 89 -7.44 -5.01 7.74
CA LEU A 89 -7.74 -3.66 8.24
C LEU A 89 -8.80 -2.99 7.35
N ALA A 90 -8.60 -3.01 6.03
CA ALA A 90 -9.56 -2.47 5.07
C ALA A 90 -10.94 -3.15 5.16
N ALA A 91 -10.97 -4.49 5.26
CA ALA A 91 -12.20 -5.25 5.44
C ALA A 91 -12.96 -4.83 6.70
N THR A 92 -12.24 -4.65 7.82
CA THR A 92 -12.80 -4.21 9.10
C THR A 92 -13.40 -2.81 9.00
N CYS A 93 -12.66 -1.86 8.43
CA CYS A 93 -13.14 -0.48 8.22
C CYS A 93 -14.40 -0.42 7.35
N MET A 94 -14.46 -1.23 6.29
CA MET A 94 -15.61 -1.26 5.37
C MET A 94 -16.78 -2.13 5.85
N GLY A 95 -16.65 -2.82 6.99
CA GLY A 95 -17.65 -3.80 7.44
C GLY A 95 -17.86 -4.95 6.45
N SER A 96 -16.83 -5.28 5.65
CA SER A 96 -16.92 -6.26 4.57
C SER A 96 -16.33 -7.61 4.96
N SER A 97 -16.91 -8.69 4.47
CA SER A 97 -16.35 -10.04 4.59
C SER A 97 -15.19 -10.31 3.63
N SER A 98 -15.00 -9.46 2.61
CA SER A 98 -13.93 -9.60 1.64
C SER A 98 -13.45 -8.26 1.08
N VAL A 99 -12.20 -8.23 0.65
CA VAL A 99 -11.60 -7.12 -0.09
C VAL A 99 -10.81 -7.66 -1.26
N ARG A 100 -10.71 -6.87 -2.33
CA ARG A 100 -9.95 -7.23 -3.52
C ARG A 100 -8.94 -6.14 -3.81
N LEU A 101 -7.68 -6.53 -4.00
CA LEU A 101 -6.67 -5.63 -4.51
C LEU A 101 -7.06 -5.15 -5.90
N TYR A 102 -7.02 -3.84 -6.11
CA TYR A 102 -7.24 -3.20 -7.40
C TYR A 102 -6.03 -2.32 -7.71
N PHE A 103 -5.39 -2.62 -8.85
CA PHE A 103 -4.07 -2.17 -9.32
C PHE A 103 -2.83 -2.77 -8.64
#